data_AF-A0A382RDH2-F1
#
_entry.id   AF-A0A382RDH2-F1
#
_cell.length_a   1.000
_cell.length_b   1.000
_cell.length_c   1.000
_cell.angle_alpha   90.00
_cell.angle_beta   90.00
_cell.angle_gamma   90.00
#
_symmetry.space_group_name_H-M   'P 1'
#
loop_
_entity.id
_entity.type
_entity.pdbx_description
1 polymer ?
#
loop_
_entity_poly.entity_id
_entity_poly.type
_entity_poly.pdbx_seq_one_letter_code
_entity_poly.pdbx_strand_id
1 'polypeptide(L)'
;VAQPEIHAEHGAENAAEGFNAGEVIIEHVANSPLDHPIVHLPSIAGIDFSVTKHVLMLWIVAGIVFGTVTWATRRYLKQERPVPHGFMNAVEWLVQAIRDSIALPN
;
A
#
# COMPACT_ATOMS: atom_id res chain seq x y z
N VAL A 1 6.76 -55.83 19.54
CA VAL A 1 6.56 -54.63 20.38
C VAL A 1 6.15 -53.52 19.43
N ALA A 2 4.86 -53.18 19.42
CA ALA A 2 4.28 -52.18 18.54
C ALA A 2 4.68 -50.78 19.03
N GLN A 3 5.12 -49.92 18.12
CA GLN A 3 5.25 -48.49 18.34
C GLN A 3 3.90 -47.85 18.02
N PRO A 4 3.27 -47.12 18.95
CA PRO A 4 2.31 -46.12 18.57
C PRO A 4 2.77 -44.72 19.03
N GLU A 5 2.32 -43.71 18.31
CA GLU A 5 2.10 -42.35 18.82
C GLU A 5 3.27 -41.35 18.75
N ILE A 6 3.77 -41.07 17.54
CA ILE A 6 4.54 -39.83 17.27
C ILE A 6 3.88 -38.93 16.21
N HIS A 7 2.68 -39.31 15.75
CA HIS A 7 1.96 -38.60 14.68
C HIS A 7 0.66 -37.93 15.14
N ALA A 8 0.28 -38.03 16.42
CA ALA A 8 -0.97 -37.48 16.94
C ALA A 8 -0.83 -36.12 17.66
N GLU A 9 0.38 -35.73 18.09
CA GLU A 9 0.56 -34.49 18.88
C GLU A 9 0.44 -33.20 18.06
N HIS A 10 0.99 -33.14 16.84
CA HIS A 10 0.95 -31.90 16.04
C HIS A 10 -0.46 -31.50 15.56
N GLY A 11 -1.42 -32.42 15.59
CA GLY A 11 -2.83 -32.14 15.24
C GLY A 11 -3.69 -31.66 16.40
N ALA A 12 -3.27 -31.91 17.65
CA ALA A 12 -4.08 -31.66 18.84
C ALA A 12 -3.86 -30.25 19.44
N GLU A 13 -2.66 -29.68 19.30
CA GLU A 13 -2.35 -28.34 19.82
C GLU A 13 -3.14 -27.23 19.10
N ASN A 14 -3.37 -27.38 17.79
CA ASN A 14 -4.11 -26.41 16.98
C ASN A 14 -5.64 -26.48 17.16
N ALA A 15 -6.17 -27.53 17.80
CA ALA A 15 -7.62 -27.73 17.99
C ALA A 15 -8.14 -27.19 19.33
N ALA A 16 -7.26 -26.99 20.31
CA ALA A 16 -7.61 -26.47 21.64
C ALA A 16 -7.53 -24.93 21.74
N GLU A 17 -6.85 -24.28 20.79
CA GLU A 17 -6.73 -22.83 20.74
C GLU A 17 -7.92 -22.25 19.96
N GLY A 18 -8.98 -21.86 20.68
CA GLY A 18 -10.09 -21.10 20.09
C GLY A 18 -9.58 -19.83 19.39
N PHE A 19 -10.24 -19.42 18.31
CA PHE A 19 -9.87 -18.24 17.51
C PHE A 19 -9.45 -17.05 18.38
N ASN A 20 -8.16 -16.72 18.36
CA ASN A 20 -7.61 -15.60 19.10
C ASN A 20 -7.67 -14.34 18.23
N ALA A 21 -8.77 -13.61 18.35
CA ALA A 21 -8.97 -12.36 17.63
C ALA A 21 -7.85 -11.33 17.90
N GLY A 22 -7.28 -11.33 19.10
CA GLY A 22 -6.22 -10.39 19.49
C GLY A 22 -4.94 -10.60 18.70
N GLU A 23 -4.52 -11.86 18.58
CA GLU A 23 -3.33 -12.25 17.79
C GLU A 23 -3.50 -11.87 16.32
N VAL A 24 -4.65 -12.20 15.73
CA VAL A 24 -4.95 -11.88 14.32
C VAL A 24 -4.96 -10.36 14.09
N ILE A 25 -5.56 -9.59 14.99
CA ILE A 25 -5.59 -8.12 14.87
C ILE A 25 -4.17 -7.55 14.97
N ILE A 26 -3.36 -8.03 15.92
CA ILE A 26 -1.97 -7.58 16.07
C ILE A 26 -1.15 -7.88 14.83
N GLU A 27 -1.26 -9.08 14.25
CA GLU A 27 -0.53 -9.44 13.03
C GLU A 27 -0.96 -8.58 11.83
N HIS A 28 -2.24 -8.18 11.76
CA HIS A 28 -2.77 -7.34 10.69
C HIS A 28 -2.41 -5.84 10.83
N VAL A 29 -2.33 -5.33 12.06
CA VAL A 29 -2.07 -3.90 12.34
C VAL A 29 -0.58 -3.61 12.49
N ALA A 30 0.20 -4.57 13.01
CA ALA A 30 1.63 -4.41 13.19
C ALA A 30 2.35 -4.28 11.84
N ASN A 31 3.32 -3.38 11.78
CA ASN A 31 4.18 -3.27 10.60
C ASN A 31 5.01 -4.54 10.45
N SER A 32 5.11 -5.04 9.21
CA SER A 32 5.98 -6.18 8.91
C SER A 32 7.43 -5.87 9.33
N PRO A 33 8.12 -6.83 9.96
CA PRO A 33 9.51 -6.65 10.39
C PRO A 33 10.42 -6.36 9.19
N LEU A 34 11.44 -5.52 9.40
CA LEU A 34 12.42 -5.11 8.39
C LEU A 34 13.36 -6.24 7.98
N ASP A 35 13.38 -7.34 8.75
CA ASP A 35 14.37 -8.42 8.67
C ASP A 35 14.13 -9.38 7.49
N HIS A 36 12.98 -9.29 6.82
CA HIS A 36 12.64 -10.08 5.65
C HIS A 36 12.23 -9.20 4.47
N PRO A 37 13.18 -8.45 3.88
CA PRO A 37 12.87 -7.69 2.68
C PRO A 37 12.70 -8.63 1.49
N ILE A 38 11.89 -8.18 0.52
CA ILE A 38 11.54 -8.96 -0.68
C ILE A 38 12.74 -9.00 -1.63
N VAL A 39 13.52 -7.91 -1.69
CA VAL A 39 14.75 -7.80 -2.47
C VAL A 39 15.82 -7.11 -1.64
N HIS A 40 16.89 -7.84 -1.31
CA HIS A 40 18.09 -7.28 -0.72
C HIS A 40 18.88 -6.52 -1.80
N LEU A 41 19.01 -5.22 -1.62
CA LEU A 41 19.87 -4.37 -2.44
C LEU A 41 21.16 -4.09 -1.66
N PRO A 42 22.32 -3.97 -2.34
CA PRO A 42 23.57 -3.67 -1.66
C PRO A 42 23.45 -2.34 -0.92
N SER A 43 23.89 -2.31 0.34
CA SER A 43 23.93 -1.07 1.11
C SER A 43 24.95 -0.12 0.47
N ILE A 44 24.51 1.11 0.21
CA ILE A 44 25.37 2.16 -0.35
C ILE A 44 25.64 3.14 0.80
N ALA A 45 26.92 3.34 1.12
CA ALA A 45 27.35 4.23 2.20
C ALA A 45 26.73 3.92 3.59
N GLY A 46 26.40 2.65 3.86
CA GLY A 46 25.82 2.21 5.14
C GLY A 46 24.30 2.39 5.25
N ILE A 47 23.64 2.86 4.18
CA ILE A 47 22.18 2.94 4.09
C ILE A 47 21.68 1.67 3.40
N ASP A 48 20.77 0.94 4.06
CA ASP A 48 20.10 -0.20 3.48
C ASP A 48 18.99 0.27 2.52
N PHE A 49 19.18 0.01 1.23
CA PHE A 49 18.20 0.33 0.17
C PHE A 49 17.26 -0.84 -0.13
N SER A 50 17.26 -1.87 0.71
CA SER A 50 16.46 -3.06 0.49
C SER A 50 14.96 -2.76 0.33
N VAL A 51 14.33 -3.45 -0.62
CA VAL A 51 12.91 -3.26 -0.94
C VAL A 51 12.06 -4.08 0.03
N THR A 52 11.51 -3.42 1.05
CA THR A 52 10.54 -3.99 1.97
C THR A 52 9.13 -3.99 1.40
N LYS A 53 8.19 -4.70 2.04
CA LYS A 53 6.77 -4.71 1.68
C LYS A 53 6.17 -3.28 1.58
N HIS A 54 6.57 -2.40 2.50
CA HIS A 54 6.09 -1.02 2.53
C HIS A 54 6.66 -0.18 1.39
N VAL A 55 7.96 -0.32 1.08
CA VAL A 55 8.58 0.38 -0.06
C VAL A 55 7.92 -0.05 -1.37
N LEU A 56 7.67 -1.35 -1.53
CA LEU A 56 6.93 -1.88 -2.67
C LEU A 56 5.52 -1.26 -2.78
N MET A 57 4.78 -1.17 -1.67
CA MET A 57 3.47 -0.53 -1.65
C MET A 57 3.54 0.96 -2.07
N LEU A 58 4.56 1.70 -1.63
CA LEU A 58 4.74 3.10 -2.04
C LEU A 58 4.99 3.24 -3.54
N TRP A 59 5.73 2.31 -4.14
CA TRP A 59 5.96 2.30 -5.58
C TRP A 59 4.67 2.03 -6.37
N ILE A 60 3.85 1.08 -5.87
CA ILE A 60 2.53 0.80 -6.45
C ILE A 60 1.64 2.04 -6.37
N VAL A 61 1.54 2.67 -5.20
CA VAL A 61 0.75 3.89 -4.99
C VAL A 61 1.25 5.01 -5.90
N ALA A 62 2.57 5.23 -5.96
CA ALA A 62 3.17 6.24 -6.83
C ALA A 62 2.83 6.00 -8.30
N GLY A 63 2.91 4.75 -8.77
CA GLY A 63 2.52 4.37 -10.13
C GLY A 63 1.05 4.64 -10.45
N ILE A 64 0.14 4.29 -9.52
CA ILE A 64 -1.29 4.52 -9.67
C ILE A 64 -1.61 6.01 -9.71
N VAL A 65 -1.05 6.79 -8.77
CA VAL A 65 -1.26 8.25 -8.70
C VAL A 65 -0.72 8.92 -9.97
N PHE A 66 0.52 8.59 -10.36
CA PHE A 66 1.13 9.14 -11.57
C PHE A 66 0.32 8.78 -12.82
N GLY A 67 -0.12 7.52 -12.95
CA GLY A 67 -0.95 7.07 -14.05
C GLY A 67 -2.30 7.79 -14.11
N THR A 68 -2.96 7.92 -12.97
CA THR A 68 -4.27 8.58 -12.85
C THR A 68 -4.20 10.05 -13.22
N VAL A 69 -3.24 10.78 -12.65
CA VAL A 69 -3.03 12.21 -12.94
C VAL A 69 -2.67 12.39 -14.42
N THR A 70 -1.72 11.61 -14.93
CA THR A 70 -1.31 11.69 -16.34
C THR A 70 -2.49 11.42 -17.28
N TRP A 71 -3.30 10.41 -16.97
CA TRP A 71 -4.49 10.08 -17.75
C TRP A 71 -5.53 11.21 -17.69
N ALA A 72 -5.84 11.73 -16.51
CA ALA A 72 -6.79 12.82 -16.32
C ALA A 72 -6.37 14.09 -17.06
N THR A 73 -5.10 14.49 -16.93
CA THR A 73 -4.54 15.65 -17.64
C THR A 73 -4.56 15.45 -19.15
N ARG A 74 -4.15 14.28 -19.66
CA ARG A 74 -4.22 13.97 -21.10
C ARG A 74 -5.65 13.97 -21.62
N ARG A 75 -6.61 13.45 -20.84
CA ARG A 75 -8.03 13.42 -21.20
C ARG A 75 -8.66 14.81 -21.19
N TYR A 76 -8.18 15.71 -20.34
CA TYR A 76 -8.57 17.11 -20.31
C TYR A 76 -8.03 17.86 -21.53
N LEU A 77 -6.72 17.75 -21.81
CA LEU A 77 -6.05 18.43 -22.93
C LEU A 77 -6.56 18.01 -24.32
N LYS A 78 -7.06 16.78 -24.47
CA LYS A 78 -7.63 16.29 -25.73
C LYS A 78 -9.04 16.82 -26.05
N GLN A 79 -9.66 17.61 -25.17
CA GLN A 79 -11.01 18.14 -25.41
C GLN A 79 -10.94 19.42 -26.24
N GLU A 80 -11.66 19.46 -27.36
CA GLU A 80 -11.77 20.66 -28.21
C GLU A 80 -12.47 21.82 -27.49
N ARG A 81 -13.36 21.50 -26.54
CA ARG A 81 -13.97 22.46 -25.60
C ARG A 81 -13.85 21.89 -24.19
N PRO A 82 -12.91 22.37 -23.35
CA PRO A 82 -12.72 21.87 -22.00
C PRO A 82 -13.81 22.44 -21.08
N VAL A 83 -15.04 21.95 -21.24
CA VAL A 83 -16.14 22.24 -20.31
C VAL A 83 -16.20 21.10 -19.30
N PRO A 84 -15.91 21.36 -18.02
CA PRO A 84 -15.92 20.32 -16.99
C PRO A 84 -17.36 19.89 -16.71
N HIS A 85 -17.62 18.59 -16.86
CA HIS A 85 -18.92 17.99 -16.58
C HIS A 85 -18.77 16.78 -15.63
N GLY A 86 -19.76 16.58 -14.75
CA GLY A 86 -19.78 15.47 -13.80
C GLY A 86 -18.62 15.52 -12.80
N PHE A 87 -17.88 14.41 -12.66
CA PHE A 87 -16.75 14.28 -11.73
C PHE A 87 -15.63 15.30 -11.96
N MET A 88 -15.44 15.77 -13.20
CA MET A 88 -14.41 16.78 -13.53
C MET A 88 -14.66 18.12 -12.80
N ASN A 89 -15.91 18.45 -12.50
CA ASN A 89 -16.25 19.67 -11.74
C ASN A 89 -15.73 19.59 -10.29
N ALA A 90 -15.77 18.41 -9.66
CA ALA A 90 -15.21 18.23 -8.31
C ALA A 90 -13.68 18.31 -8.32
N VAL A 91 -13.04 17.75 -9.35
CA VAL A 91 -11.58 17.86 -9.54
C VAL A 91 -11.17 19.31 -9.77
N GLU A 92 -11.91 20.06 -10.59
CA GLU A 92 -11.65 21.49 -10.80
C GLU A 92 -11.78 22.28 -9.50
N TRP A 93 -12.84 22.07 -8.72
CA TRP A 93 -13.02 22.71 -7.42
C TRP A 93 -11.84 22.44 -6.49
N LEU A 94 -11.39 21.18 -6.39
CA LEU A 94 -10.24 20.82 -5.57
C LEU A 94 -8.95 21.50 -6.04
N VAL A 95 -8.72 21.54 -7.35
CA VAL A 95 -7.53 22.18 -7.94
C VAL A 95 -7.56 23.69 -7.69
N GLN A 96 -8.70 24.35 -7.86
CA GLN A 96 -8.85 25.78 -7.57
C GLN A 96 -8.64 26.06 -6.08
N ALA A 97 -9.21 25.24 -5.19
CA ALA A 97 -9.02 25.38 -3.74
C ALA A 97 -7.53 25.26 -3.36
N ILE A 98 -6.80 24.29 -3.91
CA ILE A 98 -5.35 24.15 -3.69
C ILE A 98 -4.58 25.34 -4.26
N ARG A 99 -4.93 25.78 -5.48
CA ARG A 99 -4.28 26.92 -6.13
C ARG A 99 -4.42 28.18 -5.29
N ASP A 100 -5.64 28.47 -4.84
CA ASP A 100 -5.95 29.73 -4.16
C ASP A 100 -5.55 29.70 -2.67
N SER A 101 -5.46 28.53 -2.04
CA SER A 101 -5.03 28.41 -0.63
C SER A 101 -3.53 28.21 -0.43
N ILE A 102 -2.83 27.62 -1.41
CA ILE A 102 -1.42 27.22 -1.26
C ILE A 102 -0.54 27.94 -2.29
N ALA A 103 -0.92 27.92 -3.57
CA ALA A 103 -0.01 28.33 -4.65
C ALA A 103 0.03 29.85 -4.87
N LEU A 104 -1.10 30.54 -4.71
CA LEU A 104 -1.21 31.98 -4.81
C LEU A 104 -1.61 32.52 -3.45
N PRO A 105 -0.66 32.95 -2.59
CA PRO A 105 -1.01 33.74 -1.42
C PRO A 105 -1.64 35.05 -1.90
N ASN A 106 -2.84 35.30 -1.38
CA ASN A 106 -3.69 36.47 -1.65
C ASN A 106 -2.96 37.81 -1.63
#